data_AF-A0A847D935-F1
#
_entry.id   AF-A0A847D935-F1
#
_cell.length_a   1.000
_cell.length_b   1.000
_cell.length_c   1.000
_cell.angle_alpha   90.00
_cell.angle_beta   90.00
_cell.angle_gamma   90.00
#
_symmetry.space_group_name_H-M   'P 1'
#
loop_
_entity.id
_entity.type
_entity.pdbx_description
1 polymer ?
#
loop_
_entity_poly.entity_id
_entity_poly.type
_entity_poly.pdbx_seq_one_letter_code
_entity_poly.pdbx_strand_id
1 'polypeptide(L)'
;MAEKEMDKNIDPWVRVSIMIVSTIVLLIIAYIYTGSIFPRDSSEAIVFQNALLLIVLGSSLLEHHFTKPADSVFNSLTGLITLFSVFGVAPRCPWIIAASYCVFVFIVSIVCVTVSTSKNMVGWKEKVANITYKLAVVLGRSRIIFSLVFLFGLWFFYTIQNPMTISLIIFWGIFLAIWPLKIPEMLSSLTFDIQKHANPIGTIMRIDDPNISRIVLDTTDDWGQSTPKICVLPDGKRRWLIPLFSQFQDGKILGTGLISNIDAVGISGNNNIVYNPSQKQIIPSEEEVNTALGGGKNSKLVGFIVERSSISTIRFETIDSCSCSVGMLLWVNIEGERVFYQVTAGETNEESFSSDKHGYQIASAVQCGVFNAKEGLTKFNWLPAMNTPVFSSEPGHIVELNALNKDDFVLGHIPGSKVAIGGNYIEGYNYHTAILGVTGSGKTELAFDLIRHSVKSGIKVVCIDLTKQYEKRLSDMNPTDLSIDTKLAQDLSDKLFAVETGKYGAGDEKNALGE
;
A
#
# COMPACT_ATOMS: atom_id res chain seq x y z
N MET A 1 9.41 29.36 -2.68
CA MET A 1 9.05 27.98 -3.08
C MET A 1 10.29 27.17 -3.48
N ALA A 2 11.32 27.79 -4.10
CA ALA A 2 12.61 27.15 -4.38
C ALA A 2 13.53 26.87 -3.16
N GLU A 3 13.24 27.47 -1.99
CA GLU A 3 13.98 27.21 -0.74
C GLU A 3 13.42 26.01 0.03
N LYS A 4 12.33 25.41 -0.45
CA LYS A 4 11.51 24.41 0.27
C LYS A 4 12.01 22.97 0.12
N GLU A 5 12.95 22.70 -0.80
CA GLU A 5 13.47 21.36 -1.09
C GLU A 5 14.92 21.12 -0.64
N MET A 6 15.66 22.16 -0.23
CA MET A 6 17.12 22.11 -0.25
C MET A 6 17.81 21.74 1.08
N ASP A 7 17.07 21.62 2.18
CA ASP A 7 17.64 21.49 3.55
C ASP A 7 17.53 20.05 4.12
N LYS A 8 17.32 19.06 3.26
CA LYS A 8 16.95 17.68 3.66
C LYS A 8 18.12 16.74 4.01
N ASN A 9 19.39 17.16 3.87
CA ASN A 9 20.57 16.27 4.01
C ASN A 9 21.80 16.93 4.70
N ILE A 10 21.62 17.56 5.86
CA ILE A 10 22.77 17.95 6.71
C ILE A 10 22.79 17.02 7.92
N ASP A 11 23.82 16.18 8.01
CA ASP A 11 23.96 15.26 9.13
C ASP A 11 24.00 16.00 10.48
N PRO A 12 23.34 15.46 11.53
CA PRO A 12 23.34 16.07 12.85
C PRO A 12 24.75 16.33 13.42
N TRP A 13 25.73 15.49 13.09
CA TRP A 13 27.11 15.63 13.56
C TRP A 13 27.81 16.87 12.98
N VAL A 14 27.50 17.27 11.74
CA VAL A 14 28.08 18.47 11.10
C VAL A 14 27.66 19.73 11.84
N ARG A 15 26.39 19.81 12.24
CA ARG A 15 25.83 20.93 13.01
C ARG A 15 26.48 21.06 14.38
N VAL A 16 26.62 19.95 15.09
CA VAL A 16 27.32 19.89 16.38
C VAL A 16 28.79 20.27 16.22
N SER A 17 29.44 19.84 15.14
CA SER A 17 30.84 20.17 14.87
C SER A 17 31.04 21.66 14.60
N ILE A 18 30.17 22.28 13.79
CA ILE A 18 30.17 23.73 13.55
C ILE A 18 29.99 24.50 14.86
N MET A 19 29.07 24.05 15.73
CA MET A 19 28.88 24.67 17.04
C MET A 19 30.16 24.57 17.88
N ILE A 20 30.72 23.37 18.05
CA ILE A 20 31.92 23.13 18.87
C ILE A 20 33.09 23.97 18.35
N VAL A 21 33.34 23.96 17.04
CA VAL A 21 34.42 24.76 16.43
C VAL A 21 34.19 26.25 16.64
N SER A 22 32.96 26.74 16.46
CA SER A 22 32.62 28.16 16.66
C SER A 22 32.81 28.57 18.13
N THR A 23 32.44 27.72 19.08
CA THR A 23 32.67 27.94 20.52
C THR A 23 34.17 27.94 20.85
N ILE A 24 34.96 27.02 20.29
CA ILE A 24 36.42 26.98 20.48
C ILE A 24 37.07 28.26 19.94
N VAL A 25 36.70 28.70 18.74
CA VAL A 25 37.21 29.94 18.14
C VAL A 25 36.87 31.15 19.01
N LEU A 26 35.63 31.24 19.52
CA LEU A 26 35.23 32.31 20.43
C LEU A 26 36.05 32.31 21.73
N LEU A 27 36.31 31.14 22.31
CA LEU A 27 37.13 30.99 23.52
C LEU A 27 38.60 31.38 23.27
N ILE A 28 39.15 31.05 22.10
CA ILE A 28 40.50 31.46 21.69
C ILE A 28 40.57 32.98 21.55
N ILE A 29 39.59 33.61 20.90
CA ILE A 29 39.52 35.07 20.77
C ILE A 29 39.44 35.72 22.16
N ALA A 30 38.58 35.21 23.05
CA ALA A 30 38.47 35.71 24.42
C ALA A 30 39.80 35.59 25.17
N TYR A 31 40.47 34.43 25.10
CA TYR A 31 41.74 34.20 25.79
C TYR A 31 42.88 35.10 25.30
N ILE A 32 42.99 35.31 23.98
CA ILE A 32 44.05 36.15 23.39
C ILE A 32 43.95 37.61 23.88
N TYR A 33 42.73 38.14 24.02
CA TYR A 33 42.53 39.57 24.31
C TYR A 33 42.29 39.88 25.79
N THR A 34 41.71 38.97 26.57
CA THR A 34 41.42 39.18 28.00
C THR A 34 42.38 38.45 28.94
N GLY A 35 43.18 37.51 28.43
CA GLY A 35 44.10 36.69 29.23
C GLY A 35 43.41 35.64 30.11
N SER A 36 42.08 35.55 30.07
CA SER A 36 41.29 34.51 30.74
C SER A 36 40.24 33.93 29.81
N ILE A 37 39.90 32.65 30.04
CA ILE A 37 38.90 31.95 29.23
C ILE A 37 37.48 32.45 29.54
N PHE A 38 37.25 32.92 30.77
CA PHE A 38 35.99 33.51 31.20
C PHE A 38 36.11 35.03 31.35
N PRO A 39 35.06 35.78 30.95
CA PRO A 39 35.03 37.23 31.09
C PRO A 39 35.11 37.64 32.55
N ARG A 40 35.94 38.63 32.88
CA ARG A 40 36.12 39.12 34.26
C ARG A 40 35.28 40.35 34.56
N ASP A 41 35.03 41.18 33.55
CA ASP A 41 34.23 42.38 33.66
C ASP A 41 32.82 42.17 33.09
N SER A 42 31.84 42.89 33.64
CA SER A 42 30.43 42.79 33.25
C SER A 42 30.22 43.12 31.76
N SER A 43 30.98 44.07 31.22
CA SER A 43 30.96 44.48 29.81
C SER A 43 31.38 43.35 28.86
N GLU A 44 32.46 42.65 29.20
CA GLU A 44 32.98 41.51 28.43
C GLU A 44 32.03 40.32 28.53
N ALA A 45 31.43 40.13 29.71
CA ALA A 45 30.49 39.04 29.97
C ALA A 45 29.26 39.11 29.06
N ILE A 46 28.75 40.30 28.78
CA ILE A 46 27.58 40.49 27.90
C ILE A 46 27.92 40.14 26.46
N VAL A 47 29.05 40.63 25.95
CA VAL A 47 29.46 40.37 24.56
C VAL A 47 29.75 38.89 24.37
N PHE A 48 30.43 38.27 25.32
CA PHE A 48 30.71 36.83 25.31
C PHE A 48 29.45 35.97 25.45
N GLN A 49 28.54 36.32 26.37
CA GLN A 49 27.28 35.60 26.57
C GLN A 49 26.37 35.69 25.34
N ASN A 50 26.25 36.86 24.71
CA ASN A 50 25.43 37.01 23.50
C ASN A 50 26.07 36.33 22.29
N ALA A 51 27.40 36.29 22.17
CA ALA A 51 28.09 35.50 21.17
C ALA A 51 27.85 33.99 21.37
N LEU A 52 27.92 33.51 22.62
CA LEU A 52 27.63 32.12 22.96
C LEU A 52 26.17 31.75 22.69
N LEU A 53 25.23 32.63 23.02
CA LEU A 53 23.81 32.44 22.72
C LEU A 53 23.54 32.47 21.21
N LEU A 54 24.19 33.35 20.45
CA LEU A 54 24.14 33.34 18.99
C LEU A 54 24.66 32.02 18.41
N ILE A 55 25.73 31.47 18.99
CA ILE A 55 26.27 30.17 18.57
C ILE A 55 25.27 29.07 18.95
N VAL A 56 24.93 28.89 20.22
CA VAL A 56 24.11 27.77 20.72
C VAL A 56 22.68 27.79 20.18
N LEU A 57 22.02 28.95 20.19
CA LEU A 57 20.64 29.10 19.71
C LEU A 57 20.59 29.25 18.18
N GLY A 58 21.61 29.85 17.58
CA GLY A 58 21.71 30.03 16.13
C GLY A 58 22.26 28.84 15.34
N SER A 59 22.96 27.90 15.99
CA SER A 59 23.55 26.71 15.37
C SER A 59 22.61 25.50 15.29
N SER A 60 21.29 25.70 15.15
CA SER A 60 20.30 24.65 14.85
C SER A 60 20.13 23.52 15.88
N LEU A 61 20.68 23.64 17.09
CA LEU A 61 20.47 22.66 18.19
C LEU A 61 19.09 22.82 18.85
N LEU A 62 18.54 24.04 18.85
CA LEU A 62 17.20 24.36 19.37
C LEU A 62 16.22 24.77 18.27
N GLU A 63 16.66 25.57 17.29
CA GLU A 63 15.87 25.87 16.10
C GLU A 63 16.01 24.73 15.06
N HIS A 64 15.31 23.62 15.28
CA HIS A 64 15.21 22.56 14.27
C HIS A 64 14.38 23.05 13.07
N HIS A 65 15.08 23.47 12.03
CA HIS A 65 14.63 23.83 10.67
C HIS A 65 13.69 25.04 10.55
N PHE A 66 12.94 25.44 11.59
CA PHE A 66 12.12 26.66 11.58
C PHE A 66 11.98 27.25 12.99
N THR A 67 12.12 28.57 13.12
CA THR A 67 11.72 29.29 14.33
C THR A 67 10.20 29.23 14.46
N LYS A 68 9.68 28.51 15.45
CA LYS A 68 8.25 28.56 15.78
C LYS A 68 7.96 29.85 16.55
N PRO A 69 6.71 30.36 16.55
CA PRO A 69 6.35 31.50 17.39
C PRO A 69 6.70 31.31 18.87
N ALA A 70 6.65 30.08 19.39
CA ALA A 70 7.09 29.76 20.75
C ALA A 70 8.62 29.93 20.94
N ASP A 71 9.42 29.57 19.94
CA ASP A 71 10.88 29.75 19.95
C ASP A 71 11.22 31.25 19.89
N SER A 72 10.47 32.03 19.10
CA SER A 72 10.58 33.50 19.07
C SER A 72 10.27 34.14 20.43
N VAL A 73 9.30 33.61 21.19
CA VAL A 73 9.06 34.03 22.59
C VAL A 73 10.29 33.75 23.44
N PHE A 74 10.86 32.55 23.35
CA PHE A 74 12.03 32.16 24.14
C PHE A 74 13.28 32.99 23.79
N ASN A 75 13.54 33.20 22.50
CA ASN A 75 14.67 33.99 22.01
C ASN A 75 14.56 35.46 22.45
N SER A 76 13.38 36.07 22.29
CA SER A 76 13.15 37.47 22.68
C SER A 76 13.21 37.66 24.20
N LEU A 77 12.67 36.71 24.97
CA LEU A 77 12.80 36.71 26.43
C LEU A 77 14.26 36.57 26.87
N THR A 78 15.01 35.65 26.26
CA THR A 78 16.43 35.44 26.56
C THR A 78 17.24 36.70 26.22
N GLY A 79 16.97 37.34 25.08
CA GLY A 79 17.57 38.62 24.71
C GLY A 79 17.21 39.77 25.67
N LEU A 80 15.99 39.79 26.22
CA LEU A 80 15.62 40.74 27.27
C LEU A 80 16.41 40.50 28.55
N ILE A 81 16.50 39.24 29.00
CA ILE A 81 17.25 38.86 30.21
C ILE A 81 18.72 39.28 30.08
N THR A 82 19.34 39.06 28.91
CA THR A 82 20.73 39.48 28.68
C THR A 82 20.86 41.01 28.72
N LEU A 83 19.94 41.76 28.12
CA LEU A 83 19.94 43.22 28.16
C LEU A 83 19.68 43.79 29.57
N PHE A 84 18.86 43.12 30.39
CA PHE A 84 18.57 43.53 31.77
C PHE A 84 19.82 43.47 32.66
N SER A 85 20.73 42.52 32.43
CA SER A 85 21.99 42.41 33.19
C SER A 85 22.88 43.66 33.11
N VAL A 86 22.62 44.51 32.12
CA VAL A 86 23.41 45.71 31.76
C VAL A 86 22.66 47.00 32.07
N PHE A 87 21.47 46.87 32.64
CA PHE A 87 20.60 47.99 32.93
C PHE A 87 21.29 48.93 33.93
N GLY A 88 21.63 50.14 33.47
CA GLY A 88 22.36 51.16 34.24
C GLY A 88 23.82 51.35 33.85
N VAL A 89 24.45 50.38 33.16
CA VAL A 89 25.83 50.50 32.65
C VAL A 89 25.83 50.93 31.17
N ALA A 90 24.85 50.46 30.38
CA ALA A 90 24.72 50.82 28.98
C ALA A 90 24.11 52.23 28.77
N PRO A 91 24.47 52.95 27.68
CA PRO A 91 23.83 54.20 27.32
C PRO A 91 22.30 54.03 27.12
N ARG A 92 21.52 55.02 27.59
CA ARG A 92 20.05 54.93 27.64
C ARG A 92 19.40 54.71 26.27
N CYS A 93 19.71 55.54 25.27
CA CYS A 93 18.99 55.50 23.99
C CYS A 93 19.15 54.15 23.26
N PRO A 94 20.36 53.58 23.12
CA PRO A 94 20.51 52.35 22.38
C PRO A 94 20.06 51.11 23.15
N TRP A 95 20.21 51.12 24.48
CA TRP A 95 19.60 50.09 25.32
C TRP A 95 18.08 50.07 25.13
N ILE A 96 17.42 51.23 25.08
CA ILE A 96 15.98 51.35 24.79
C ILE A 96 15.66 50.79 23.39
N ILE A 97 16.49 51.04 22.38
CA ILE A 97 16.27 50.51 21.01
C ILE A 97 16.34 48.98 21.00
N ALA A 98 17.41 48.40 21.56
CA ALA A 98 17.57 46.94 21.61
C ALA A 98 16.47 46.26 22.46
N ALA A 99 16.15 46.85 23.62
CA ALA A 99 15.10 46.35 24.49
C ALA A 99 13.71 46.47 23.86
N SER A 100 13.39 47.59 23.21
CA SER A 100 12.10 47.79 22.53
C SER A 100 11.90 46.81 21.37
N TYR A 101 12.97 46.47 20.64
CA TYR A 101 12.92 45.41 19.63
C TYR A 101 12.57 44.05 20.25
N CYS A 102 13.27 43.66 21.33
CA CYS A 102 13.00 42.37 21.98
C CYS A 102 11.59 42.32 22.61
N VAL A 103 11.13 43.41 23.24
CA VAL A 103 9.75 43.54 23.76
C VAL A 103 8.72 43.44 22.63
N PHE A 104 8.95 44.11 21.51
CA PHE A 104 8.06 44.06 20.36
C PHE A 104 7.91 42.62 19.83
N VAL A 105 9.04 41.93 19.61
CA VAL A 105 9.03 40.54 19.15
C VAL A 105 8.36 39.61 20.17
N PHE A 106 8.60 39.82 21.46
CA PHE A 106 7.96 39.05 22.54
C PHE A 106 6.43 39.19 22.52
N ILE A 107 5.92 40.42 22.43
CA ILE A 107 4.47 40.72 22.37
C ILE A 107 3.84 40.11 21.10
N VAL A 108 4.46 40.30 19.94
CA VAL A 108 3.94 39.74 18.68
C VAL A 108 3.90 38.22 18.73
N SER A 109 4.93 37.59 19.30
CA SER A 109 5.04 36.13 19.38
C SER A 109 4.05 35.53 20.39
N ILE A 110 3.85 36.16 21.55
CA ILE A 110 2.89 35.67 22.56
C ILE A 110 1.43 35.81 22.09
N VAL A 111 1.10 36.91 21.38
CA VAL A 111 -0.20 37.08 20.73
C VAL A 111 -0.42 35.98 19.69
N CYS A 112 0.60 35.67 18.88
CA CYS A 112 0.52 34.60 17.89
C CYS A 112 0.26 33.22 18.53
N VAL A 113 0.99 32.86 19.60
CA VAL A 113 0.81 31.58 20.32
C VAL A 113 -0.59 31.50 20.96
N THR A 114 -1.06 32.58 21.55
CA THR A 114 -2.37 32.62 22.23
C THR A 114 -3.52 32.50 21.25
N VAL A 115 -3.45 33.22 20.12
CA VAL A 115 -4.50 33.19 19.08
C VAL A 115 -4.53 31.85 18.34
N SER A 116 -3.36 31.21 18.14
CA SER A 116 -3.24 29.96 17.39
C SER A 116 -3.72 28.71 18.15
N THR A 117 -4.02 28.80 19.45
CA THR A 117 -4.48 27.67 20.28
C THR A 117 -6.00 27.37 20.14
N SER A 118 -6.77 28.26 19.50
CA SER A 118 -8.23 28.12 19.36
C SER A 118 -8.63 27.21 18.19
N LYS A 119 -9.35 26.10 18.47
CA LYS A 119 -9.74 25.06 17.49
C LYS A 119 -10.63 25.50 16.32
N ASN A 120 -11.30 26.66 16.42
CA ASN A 120 -12.12 27.22 15.33
C ASN A 120 -11.59 28.62 14.96
N MET A 121 -10.73 28.70 13.94
CA MET A 121 -10.26 29.98 13.38
C MET A 121 -11.10 30.35 12.17
N VAL A 122 -12.03 31.31 12.33
CA VAL A 122 -12.77 31.90 11.21
C VAL A 122 -12.78 33.42 11.34
N GLY A 123 -12.48 34.13 10.25
CA GLY A 123 -12.59 35.58 10.14
C GLY A 123 -11.35 36.37 10.59
N TRP A 124 -11.54 37.42 11.39
CA TRP A 124 -10.47 38.36 11.78
C TRP A 124 -9.32 37.71 12.57
N LYS A 125 -9.60 36.66 13.35
CA LYS A 125 -8.59 35.90 14.13
C LYS A 125 -7.55 35.23 13.23
N GLU A 126 -7.96 34.72 12.08
CA GLU A 126 -7.06 34.10 11.11
C GLU A 126 -6.12 35.13 10.46
N LYS A 127 -6.63 36.31 10.12
CA LYS A 127 -5.81 37.42 9.60
C LYS A 127 -4.77 37.88 10.62
N VAL A 128 -5.18 38.04 11.88
CA VAL A 128 -4.28 38.42 12.98
C VAL A 128 -3.23 37.32 13.23
N ALA A 129 -3.64 36.04 13.24
CA ALA A 129 -2.71 34.92 13.38
C ALA A 129 -1.68 34.90 12.26
N ASN A 130 -2.09 35.06 11.00
CA ASN A 130 -1.18 35.05 9.85
C ASN A 130 -0.17 36.21 9.84
N ILE A 131 -0.60 37.43 10.21
CA ILE A 131 0.29 38.59 10.29
C ILE A 131 1.28 38.43 11.44
N THR A 132 0.78 38.11 12.64
CA THR A 132 1.62 37.93 13.83
C THR A 132 2.58 36.76 13.67
N TYR A 133 2.16 35.69 12.98
CA TYR A 133 3.02 34.55 12.65
C TYR A 133 4.20 34.95 11.77
N LYS A 134 3.95 35.65 10.66
CA LYS A 134 5.04 36.09 9.76
C LYS A 134 6.03 37.00 10.49
N LEU A 135 5.53 37.94 11.28
CA LEU A 135 6.38 38.85 12.05
C LEU A 135 7.17 38.12 13.15
N ALA A 136 6.53 37.22 13.90
CA ALA A 136 7.16 36.44 14.96
C ALA A 136 8.26 35.53 14.41
N VAL A 137 8.00 34.83 13.30
CA VAL A 137 8.96 33.87 12.71
C VAL A 137 10.12 34.57 11.99
N VAL A 138 9.88 35.73 11.38
CA VAL A 138 10.96 36.46 10.69
C VAL A 138 11.82 37.24 11.69
N LEU A 139 11.21 38.04 12.57
CA LEU A 139 11.95 38.89 13.50
C LEU A 139 12.48 38.12 14.73
N GLY A 140 11.81 37.03 15.11
CA GLY A 140 12.17 36.23 16.28
C GLY A 140 13.24 35.16 16.07
N ARG A 141 13.84 35.09 14.87
CA ARG A 141 14.94 34.18 14.59
C ARG A 141 16.10 34.46 15.54
N SER A 142 16.64 33.41 16.16
CA SER A 142 17.79 33.48 17.05
C SER A 142 18.96 34.29 16.44
N ARG A 143 19.27 34.04 15.17
CA ARG A 143 20.33 34.74 14.42
C ARG A 143 20.11 36.24 14.31
N ILE A 144 18.86 36.72 14.31
CA ILE A 144 18.57 38.16 14.20
C ILE A 144 18.63 38.81 15.58
N ILE A 145 17.92 38.24 16.57
CA ILE A 145 17.89 38.79 17.94
C ILE A 145 19.30 38.83 18.52
N PHE A 146 20.02 37.71 18.51
CA PHE A 146 21.34 37.66 19.14
C PHE A 146 22.40 38.39 18.32
N SER A 147 22.27 38.51 16.99
CA SER A 147 23.15 39.39 16.22
C SER A 147 22.95 40.87 16.57
N LEU A 148 21.70 41.31 16.70
CA LEU A 148 21.39 42.68 17.09
C LEU A 148 21.96 42.98 18.48
N VAL A 149 21.66 42.13 19.47
CA VAL A 149 22.14 42.32 20.84
C VAL A 149 23.67 42.23 20.93
N PHE A 150 24.31 41.32 20.16
CA PHE A 150 25.76 41.20 20.08
C PHE A 150 26.43 42.45 19.47
N LEU A 151 25.93 42.93 18.32
CA LEU A 151 26.47 44.14 17.67
C LEU A 151 26.27 45.38 18.54
N PHE A 152 25.13 45.50 19.22
CA PHE A 152 24.91 46.55 20.20
C PHE A 152 25.90 46.45 21.36
N GLY A 153 26.13 45.25 21.91
CA GLY A 153 27.14 45.02 22.94
C GLY A 153 28.53 45.48 22.50
N LEU A 154 28.95 45.12 21.28
CA LEU A 154 30.24 45.56 20.73
C LEU A 154 30.34 47.07 20.56
N TRP A 155 29.28 47.71 20.05
CA TRP A 155 29.27 49.15 19.81
C TRP A 155 29.36 49.98 21.11
N PHE A 156 28.80 49.50 22.21
CA PHE A 156 28.79 50.25 23.48
C PHE A 156 29.99 49.98 24.37
N PHE A 157 30.42 48.73 24.47
CA PHE A 157 31.47 48.35 25.42
C PHE A 157 32.87 48.45 24.84
N TYR A 158 33.00 48.51 23.52
CA TYR A 158 34.29 48.55 22.87
C TYR A 158 34.37 49.66 21.82
N THR A 159 35.55 50.24 21.69
CA THR A 159 35.84 51.16 20.59
C THR A 159 36.01 50.37 19.29
N ILE A 160 35.58 50.96 18.17
CA ILE A 160 35.69 50.35 16.83
C ILE A 160 37.16 50.09 16.44
N GLN A 161 38.09 50.85 17.05
CA GLN A 161 39.54 50.72 16.83
C GLN A 161 40.18 49.61 17.68
N ASN A 162 39.45 48.98 18.60
CA ASN A 162 40.00 47.89 19.41
C ASN A 162 40.13 46.61 18.55
N PRO A 163 41.33 45.99 18.47
CA PRO A 163 41.55 44.73 17.76
C PRO A 163 40.60 43.59 18.17
N MET A 164 40.16 43.57 19.43
CA MET A 164 39.18 42.62 19.94
C MET A 164 37.82 42.78 19.25
N THR A 165 37.33 44.02 19.10
CA THR A 165 36.07 44.34 18.40
C THR A 165 36.13 43.89 16.95
N ILE A 166 37.23 44.17 16.26
CA ILE A 166 37.42 43.81 14.85
C ILE A 166 37.39 42.28 14.71
N SER A 167 38.10 41.56 15.59
CA SER A 167 38.12 40.09 15.60
C SER A 167 36.74 39.48 15.84
N LEU A 168 35.95 40.06 16.75
CA LEU A 168 34.59 39.63 17.06
C LEU A 168 33.59 39.94 15.93
N ILE A 169 33.75 41.06 15.22
CA ILE A 169 32.95 41.39 14.03
C ILE A 169 33.26 40.42 12.88
N ILE A 170 34.54 40.10 12.66
CA ILE A 170 34.95 39.13 11.62
C ILE A 170 34.39 37.75 11.96
N PHE A 171 34.50 37.31 13.22
CA PHE A 171 33.91 36.05 13.69
C PHE A 171 32.40 36.01 13.42
N TRP A 172 31.68 37.06 13.80
CA TRP A 172 30.23 37.17 13.57
C TRP A 172 29.86 37.10 12.09
N GLY A 173 30.59 37.83 11.24
CA GLY A 173 30.36 37.84 9.79
C GLY A 173 30.59 36.45 9.16
N ILE A 174 31.69 35.79 9.53
CA ILE A 174 31.97 34.41 9.09
C ILE A 174 30.88 33.46 9.56
N PHE A 175 30.51 33.53 10.85
CA PHE A 175 29.49 32.63 11.43
C PHE A 175 28.13 32.77 10.74
N LEU A 176 27.68 34.00 10.45
CA LEU A 176 26.45 34.21 9.69
C LEU A 176 26.55 33.73 8.24
N ALA A 177 27.73 33.78 7.64
CA ALA A 177 27.97 33.37 6.26
C ALA A 177 28.04 31.84 6.06
N ILE A 178 28.30 31.06 7.11
CA ILE A 178 28.38 29.58 7.04
C ILE A 178 27.14 28.99 6.35
N TRP A 179 25.95 29.47 6.70
CA TRP A 179 24.69 28.92 6.22
C TRP A 179 24.33 29.38 4.80
N PRO A 180 24.36 30.68 4.44
CA PRO A 180 24.15 31.12 3.06
C PRO A 180 25.17 30.56 2.06
N LEU A 181 26.40 30.26 2.51
CA LEU A 181 27.47 29.70 1.68
C LEU A 181 27.39 28.17 1.51
N LYS A 182 26.37 27.51 2.09
CA LYS A 182 26.16 26.05 2.00
C LYS A 182 27.34 25.21 2.50
N ILE A 183 28.09 25.71 3.47
CA ILE A 183 29.23 25.01 4.06
C ILE A 183 28.80 23.71 4.78
N PRO A 184 27.67 23.66 5.51
CA PRO A 184 27.20 22.40 6.11
C PRO A 184 26.96 21.29 5.09
N GLU A 185 26.44 21.61 3.91
CA GLU A 185 26.17 20.68 2.80
C GLU A 185 27.48 20.23 2.13
N MET A 186 28.45 21.13 1.99
CA MET A 186 29.80 20.76 1.56
C MET A 186 30.49 19.82 2.56
N LEU A 187 30.31 20.04 3.87
CA LEU A 187 30.90 19.19 4.91
C LEU A 187 30.19 17.84 5.04
N SER A 188 28.87 17.77 4.84
CA SER A 188 28.16 16.48 4.82
C SER A 188 28.57 15.64 3.60
N SER A 189 28.76 16.26 2.43
CA SER A 189 29.24 15.57 1.22
C SER A 189 30.70 15.08 1.27
N LEU A 190 31.50 15.54 2.24
CA LEU A 190 32.88 15.08 2.46
C LEU A 190 32.96 13.77 3.27
N THR A 191 31.82 13.24 3.73
CA THR A 191 31.77 11.88 4.27
C THR A 191 31.96 10.88 3.14
N PHE A 192 33.08 10.18 3.21
CA PHE A 192 33.45 9.11 2.30
C PHE A 192 32.46 7.95 2.47
N ASP A 193 31.44 7.91 1.62
CA ASP A 193 30.58 6.75 1.51
C ASP A 193 31.25 5.72 0.59
N ILE A 194 31.94 4.76 1.21
CA ILE A 194 32.64 3.67 0.52
C ILE A 194 31.66 2.59 0.00
N GLN A 195 30.35 2.77 0.18
CA GLN A 195 29.37 1.80 -0.33
C GLN A 195 28.58 2.42 -1.47
N LYS A 196 28.69 1.79 -2.65
CA LYS A 196 27.88 2.10 -3.83
C LYS A 196 26.40 1.98 -3.47
N HIS A 197 25.77 3.11 -3.17
CA HIS A 197 24.35 3.16 -2.85
C HIS A 197 23.52 2.74 -4.05
N ALA A 198 22.70 1.71 -3.84
CA ALA A 198 21.52 1.50 -4.67
C ALA A 198 20.58 2.69 -4.45
N ASN A 199 19.93 3.17 -5.51
CA ASN A 199 19.02 4.32 -5.41
C ASN A 199 17.80 3.94 -4.55
N PRO A 200 17.60 4.58 -3.38
CA PRO A 200 16.41 4.34 -2.57
C PRO A 200 15.18 4.93 -3.29
N ILE A 201 14.07 4.19 -3.24
CA ILE A 201 12.78 4.57 -3.83
C ILE A 201 11.82 5.08 -2.75
N GLY A 202 11.91 4.51 -1.55
CA GLY A 202 10.99 4.83 -0.48
C GLY A 202 11.24 4.04 0.79
N THR A 203 10.48 4.38 1.82
CA THR A 203 10.59 3.80 3.17
C THR A 203 9.37 2.94 3.48
N ILE A 204 9.59 1.72 3.97
CA ILE A 204 8.54 0.82 4.44
C ILE A 204 7.88 1.45 5.67
N MET A 205 6.59 1.77 5.59
CA MET A 205 5.81 2.25 6.74
C MET A 205 5.26 1.10 7.58
N ARG A 206 4.73 0.08 6.90
CA ARG A 206 4.05 -1.05 7.55
C ARG A 206 4.13 -2.27 6.65
N ILE A 207 4.16 -3.44 7.27
CA ILE A 207 3.99 -4.74 6.61
C ILE A 207 2.71 -5.36 7.17
N ASP A 208 1.73 -5.55 6.30
CA ASP A 208 0.47 -6.23 6.55
C ASP A 208 0.69 -7.73 6.44
N ASP A 209 0.32 -8.45 7.51
CA ASP A 209 0.50 -9.88 7.56
C ASP A 209 -0.58 -10.61 6.72
N PRO A 210 -0.19 -11.54 5.84
CA PRO A 210 1.17 -11.88 5.43
C PRO A 210 1.67 -11.02 4.26
N ASN A 211 2.95 -10.63 4.32
CA ASN A 211 3.81 -10.20 3.21
C ASN A 211 3.36 -9.02 2.32
N ILE A 212 2.35 -8.24 2.67
CA ILE A 212 2.02 -7.00 1.93
C ILE A 212 2.75 -5.83 2.56
N SER A 213 3.60 -5.13 1.81
CA SER A 213 4.34 -3.95 2.29
C SER A 213 3.68 -2.67 1.79
N ARG A 214 3.48 -1.71 2.71
CA ARG A 214 3.03 -0.34 2.44
C ARG A 214 4.22 0.60 2.57
N ILE A 215 4.57 1.30 1.50
CA ILE A 215 5.82 2.05 1.37
C ILE A 215 5.50 3.49 1.01
N VAL A 216 6.09 4.44 1.74
CA VAL A 216 6.06 5.86 1.31
C VAL A 216 7.11 6.03 0.24
N LEU A 217 6.66 6.36 -0.96
CA LEU A 217 7.51 6.60 -2.11
C LEU A 217 8.00 8.04 -2.12
N ASP A 218 9.26 8.23 -2.45
CA ASP A 218 9.84 9.56 -2.66
C ASP A 218 9.46 10.12 -4.05
N THR A 219 9.26 9.25 -5.05
CA THR A 219 8.79 9.58 -6.41
C THR A 219 7.85 8.48 -6.96
N THR A 220 6.93 8.84 -7.87
CA THR A 220 6.01 7.88 -8.53
C THR A 220 6.63 7.13 -9.69
N ASP A 221 7.61 7.75 -10.38
CA ASP A 221 8.07 7.30 -11.70
C ASP A 221 8.71 5.89 -11.67
N ASP A 222 9.11 5.44 -10.47
CA ASP A 222 9.79 4.15 -10.28
C ASP A 222 8.88 3.01 -9.79
N TRP A 223 7.59 3.25 -9.50
CA TRP A 223 6.67 2.23 -8.96
C TRP A 223 5.88 1.46 -10.04
N GLY A 224 6.58 1.03 -11.09
CA GLY A 224 5.99 0.20 -12.15
C GLY A 224 5.95 -1.29 -11.80
N GLN A 225 4.82 -1.94 -12.09
CA GLN A 225 4.61 -3.39 -11.92
C GLN A 225 5.61 -4.27 -12.71
N SER A 226 6.26 -3.71 -13.73
CA SER A 226 7.13 -4.45 -14.64
C SER A 226 8.51 -4.81 -14.08
N THR A 227 8.94 -4.20 -12.96
CA THR A 227 10.27 -4.44 -12.40
C THR A 227 10.20 -4.76 -10.90
N PRO A 228 10.58 -5.99 -10.50
CA PRO A 228 10.76 -6.31 -9.09
C PRO A 228 11.75 -5.35 -8.42
N LYS A 229 11.44 -4.95 -7.19
CA LYS A 229 12.26 -4.08 -6.35
C LYS A 229 12.89 -4.89 -5.22
N ILE A 230 13.82 -4.29 -4.49
CA ILE A 230 14.47 -4.97 -3.36
C ILE A 230 14.09 -4.24 -2.08
N CYS A 231 13.54 -4.97 -1.12
CA CYS A 231 13.21 -4.44 0.20
C CYS A 231 14.19 -4.97 1.24
N VAL A 232 14.66 -4.08 2.12
CA VAL A 232 15.42 -4.46 3.33
C VAL A 232 14.47 -4.38 4.50
N LEU A 233 14.13 -5.55 5.05
CA LEU A 233 13.16 -5.70 6.15
C LEU A 233 13.74 -5.19 7.48
N PRO A 234 12.89 -4.98 8.51
CA PRO A 234 13.34 -4.53 9.83
C PRO A 234 14.39 -5.46 10.47
N ASP A 235 14.32 -6.76 10.18
CA ASP A 235 15.24 -7.79 10.65
C ASP A 235 16.57 -7.84 9.86
N GLY A 236 16.73 -6.97 8.86
CA GLY A 236 17.89 -6.90 7.98
C GLY A 236 17.87 -7.92 6.84
N LYS A 237 16.85 -8.79 6.74
CA LYS A 237 16.69 -9.68 5.59
C LYS A 237 16.35 -8.87 4.35
N ARG A 238 16.84 -9.35 3.21
CA ARG A 238 16.73 -8.66 1.92
C ARG A 238 15.90 -9.53 1.03
N ARG A 239 14.77 -9.03 0.57
CA ARG A 239 13.85 -9.82 -0.25
C ARG A 239 13.43 -9.05 -1.49
N TRP A 240 13.11 -9.81 -2.53
CA TRP A 240 12.47 -9.23 -3.70
C TRP A 240 11.03 -8.85 -3.39
N LEU A 241 10.64 -7.68 -3.85
CA LEU A 241 9.34 -7.06 -3.67
C LEU A 241 8.70 -6.85 -5.05
N ILE A 242 7.48 -7.33 -5.25
CA ILE A 242 6.71 -7.12 -6.47
C ILE A 242 5.84 -5.87 -6.26
N PRO A 243 6.03 -4.78 -7.02
CA PRO A 243 5.13 -3.64 -6.99
C PRO A 243 3.73 -4.04 -7.49
N LEU A 244 2.69 -3.71 -6.74
CA LEU A 244 1.29 -3.99 -7.12
C LEU A 244 0.64 -2.72 -7.66
N PHE A 245 0.50 -1.68 -6.82
CA PHE A 245 -0.10 -0.41 -7.20
C PHE A 245 0.41 0.71 -6.29
N SER A 246 0.19 1.96 -6.71
CA SER A 246 0.49 3.16 -5.93
C SER A 246 -0.75 4.05 -5.78
N GLN A 247 -0.91 4.67 -4.62
CA GLN A 247 -2.01 5.57 -4.30
C GLN A 247 -1.50 6.87 -3.66
N PHE A 248 -2.24 7.96 -3.82
CA PHE A 248 -1.96 9.21 -3.12
C PHE A 248 -2.76 9.24 -1.81
N GLN A 249 -2.09 9.50 -0.68
CA GLN A 249 -2.72 9.58 0.64
C GLN A 249 -2.02 10.62 1.51
N ASP A 250 -2.79 11.54 2.10
CA ASP A 250 -2.31 12.57 3.05
C ASP A 250 -1.10 13.39 2.56
N GLY A 251 -1.07 13.72 1.26
CA GLY A 251 0.01 14.48 0.66
C GLY A 251 1.28 13.67 0.33
N LYS A 252 1.23 12.34 0.48
CA LYS A 252 2.32 11.41 0.17
C LYS A 252 1.84 10.35 -0.83
N ILE A 253 2.76 9.75 -1.56
CA ILE A 253 2.47 8.60 -2.42
C ILE A 253 2.81 7.32 -1.65
N LEU A 254 1.86 6.39 -1.61
CA LEU A 254 2.01 5.09 -1.00
C LEU A 254 2.05 3.99 -2.07
N GLY A 255 3.14 3.26 -2.13
CA GLY A 255 3.28 2.03 -2.91
C GLY A 255 2.88 0.82 -2.09
N THR A 256 2.02 -0.02 -2.67
CA THR A 256 1.71 -1.37 -2.16
C THR A 256 2.54 -2.37 -2.95
N GLY A 257 3.27 -3.25 -2.25
CA GLY A 257 4.07 -4.31 -2.88
C GLY A 257 3.97 -5.63 -2.12
N LEU A 258 4.09 -6.74 -2.83
CA LEU A 258 4.09 -8.08 -2.27
C LEU A 258 5.54 -8.54 -2.03
N ILE A 259 5.87 -8.92 -0.80
CA ILE A 259 7.18 -9.44 -0.43
C ILE A 259 7.26 -10.91 -0.83
N SER A 260 8.21 -11.24 -1.70
CA SER A 260 8.46 -12.64 -2.09
C SER A 260 9.27 -13.41 -1.04
N ASN A 261 9.37 -14.73 -1.22
CA ASN A 261 10.28 -15.57 -0.46
C ASN A 261 11.70 -15.67 -1.06
N ILE A 262 12.01 -14.86 -2.07
CA ILE A 262 13.31 -14.87 -2.74
C ILE A 262 14.24 -13.87 -2.06
N ASP A 263 15.39 -14.36 -1.56
CA ASP A 263 16.41 -13.50 -0.97
C ASP A 263 17.13 -12.68 -2.06
N ALA A 264 17.32 -11.39 -1.79
CA ALA A 264 18.05 -10.47 -2.65
C ALA A 264 19.51 -10.34 -2.19
N VAL A 265 20.46 -10.67 -3.07
CA VAL A 265 21.90 -10.63 -2.77
C VAL A 265 22.51 -9.33 -3.29
N GLY A 266 23.49 -8.79 -2.54
CA GLY A 266 24.38 -7.74 -3.06
C GLY A 266 23.98 -6.27 -2.84
N ILE A 267 22.96 -5.98 -2.02
CA ILE A 267 22.66 -4.61 -1.56
C ILE A 267 23.03 -4.46 -0.08
N SER A 268 23.89 -3.49 0.23
CA SER A 268 24.02 -2.89 1.56
C SER A 268 23.09 -1.69 1.61
N GLY A 269 22.00 -1.80 2.37
CA GLY A 269 21.01 -0.75 2.52
C GLY A 269 20.59 -0.64 3.98
N ASN A 270 20.06 0.53 4.35
CA ASN A 270 19.46 0.73 5.66
C ASN A 270 18.18 -0.11 5.77
N ASN A 271 17.89 -0.58 6.98
CA ASN A 271 16.64 -1.30 7.25
C ASN A 271 15.43 -0.41 6.94
N ASN A 272 14.33 -1.06 6.55
CA ASN A 272 13.05 -0.43 6.20
C ASN A 272 13.10 0.44 4.93
N ILE A 273 14.06 0.22 4.03
CA ILE A 273 14.14 0.95 2.75
C ILE A 273 13.92 0.00 1.58
N VAL A 274 13.26 0.52 0.55
CA VAL A 274 13.08 -0.14 -0.75
C VAL A 274 13.98 0.51 -1.77
N TYR A 275 14.65 -0.31 -2.56
CA TYR A 275 15.68 0.07 -3.51
C TYR A 275 15.34 -0.40 -4.93
N ASN A 276 15.77 0.38 -5.92
CA ASN A 276 15.81 -0.10 -7.29
C ASN A 276 16.96 -1.11 -7.45
N PRO A 277 16.75 -2.20 -8.20
CA PRO A 277 17.83 -3.12 -8.50
C PRO A 277 18.92 -2.41 -9.30
N SER A 278 20.18 -2.65 -8.93
CA SER A 278 21.32 -2.10 -9.66
C SER A 278 21.54 -2.86 -10.98
N GLN A 279 22.14 -2.22 -11.99
CA GLN A 279 22.44 -2.84 -13.31
C GLN A 279 23.25 -4.15 -13.26
N LYS A 280 23.90 -4.45 -12.13
CA LYS A 280 24.70 -5.67 -11.92
C LYS A 280 23.93 -6.80 -11.21
N GLN A 281 22.73 -6.54 -10.72
CA GLN A 281 21.95 -7.56 -10.02
C GLN A 281 21.16 -8.41 -11.02
N ILE A 282 21.12 -9.71 -10.72
CA ILE A 282 20.29 -10.65 -11.45
C ILE A 282 18.86 -10.46 -10.93
N ILE A 283 18.02 -9.83 -11.75
CA ILE A 283 16.60 -9.63 -11.45
C ILE A 283 15.89 -10.96 -11.71
N PRO A 284 15.10 -11.48 -10.75
CA PRO A 284 14.38 -12.72 -10.94
C PRO A 284 13.38 -12.58 -12.08
N SER A 285 13.22 -13.63 -12.86
CA SER A 285 12.23 -13.65 -13.94
C SER A 285 10.80 -13.67 -13.37
N GLU A 286 9.81 -13.31 -14.17
CA GLU A 286 8.40 -13.38 -13.76
C GLU A 286 8.00 -14.82 -13.35
N GLU A 287 8.52 -15.83 -14.06
CA GLU A 287 8.29 -17.25 -13.74
C GLU A 287 8.91 -17.64 -12.37
N GLU A 288 10.13 -17.16 -12.07
CA GLU A 288 10.80 -17.40 -10.79
C GLU A 288 10.02 -16.77 -9.63
N VAL A 289 9.56 -15.52 -9.82
CA VAL A 289 8.72 -14.80 -8.87
C VAL A 289 7.41 -15.54 -8.62
N ASN A 290 6.69 -15.89 -9.69
CA ASN A 290 5.39 -16.56 -9.57
C ASN A 290 5.54 -17.96 -8.96
N THR A 291 6.62 -18.67 -9.26
CA THR A 291 6.95 -19.95 -8.62
C THR A 291 7.21 -19.78 -7.12
N ALA A 292 8.00 -18.78 -6.71
CA ALA A 292 8.29 -18.51 -5.31
C ALA A 292 7.06 -18.06 -4.49
N LEU A 293 6.07 -17.47 -5.16
CA LEU A 293 4.78 -17.08 -4.59
C LEU A 293 3.73 -18.23 -4.62
N GLY A 294 4.08 -19.39 -5.17
CA GLY A 294 3.24 -20.60 -5.17
C GLY A 294 2.42 -20.85 -6.45
N GLY A 295 2.57 -20.04 -7.48
CA GLY A 295 1.87 -20.20 -8.76
C GLY A 295 2.40 -21.36 -9.60
N GLY A 296 3.72 -21.53 -9.66
CA GLY A 296 4.43 -22.52 -10.47
C GLY A 296 4.67 -22.05 -11.91
N LYS A 297 5.08 -22.98 -12.79
CA LYS A 297 5.38 -22.68 -14.20
C LYS A 297 4.15 -22.20 -14.98
N ASN A 298 4.37 -21.32 -15.95
CA ASN A 298 3.34 -20.77 -16.85
C ASN A 298 2.15 -20.12 -16.09
N SER A 299 2.44 -19.53 -14.94
CA SER A 299 1.44 -18.92 -14.08
C SER A 299 1.56 -17.41 -14.13
N LYS A 300 0.42 -16.72 -14.18
CA LYS A 300 0.32 -15.26 -14.10
C LYS A 300 -0.32 -14.89 -12.78
N LEU A 301 0.31 -14.00 -12.02
CA LEU A 301 -0.27 -13.41 -10.82
C LEU A 301 -1.44 -12.50 -11.23
N VAL A 302 -2.63 -12.74 -10.69
CA VAL A 302 -3.84 -11.96 -11.01
C VAL A 302 -4.37 -11.16 -9.82
N GLY A 303 -3.99 -11.54 -8.60
CA GLY A 303 -4.54 -10.93 -7.39
C GLY A 303 -4.03 -11.56 -6.11
N PHE A 304 -4.66 -11.17 -5.01
CA PHE A 304 -4.40 -11.72 -3.68
C PHE A 304 -5.68 -11.83 -2.86
N ILE A 305 -5.77 -12.84 -2.00
CA ILE A 305 -6.93 -13.11 -1.16
C ILE A 305 -7.20 -11.93 -0.22
N VAL A 306 -8.47 -11.53 -0.14
CA VAL A 306 -8.96 -10.49 0.77
C VAL A 306 -9.98 -11.07 1.75
N GLU A 307 -10.45 -10.23 2.67
CA GLU A 307 -11.38 -10.61 3.72
C GLU A 307 -12.70 -11.15 3.17
N ARG A 308 -13.45 -11.84 4.03
CA ARG A 308 -14.71 -12.52 3.69
C ARG A 308 -14.54 -13.67 2.69
N SER A 309 -13.33 -14.19 2.56
CA SER A 309 -13.08 -15.51 1.99
C SER A 309 -13.51 -16.63 2.94
N SER A 310 -13.89 -17.78 2.38
CA SER A 310 -14.29 -19.00 3.08
C SER A 310 -13.58 -20.21 2.47
N ILE A 311 -13.77 -21.41 3.05
CA ILE A 311 -13.21 -22.65 2.49
C ILE A 311 -13.75 -22.90 1.08
N SER A 312 -15.07 -22.75 0.88
CA SER A 312 -15.73 -23.05 -0.39
C SER A 312 -15.61 -21.94 -1.44
N THR A 313 -15.37 -20.70 -1.00
CA THR A 313 -15.38 -19.52 -1.87
C THR A 313 -14.31 -18.53 -1.47
N ILE A 314 -13.54 -18.05 -2.43
CA ILE A 314 -12.53 -17.02 -2.18
C ILE A 314 -12.98 -15.68 -2.74
N ARG A 315 -12.56 -14.62 -2.06
CA ARG A 315 -12.59 -13.24 -2.56
C ARG A 315 -11.15 -12.79 -2.73
N PHE A 316 -10.86 -12.15 -3.85
CA PHE A 316 -9.52 -11.62 -4.10
C PHE A 316 -9.59 -10.26 -4.79
N GLU A 317 -8.66 -9.39 -4.45
CA GLU A 317 -8.46 -8.11 -5.13
C GLU A 317 -7.61 -8.35 -6.38
N THR A 318 -8.07 -7.83 -7.52
CA THR A 318 -7.35 -7.97 -8.79
C THR A 318 -6.25 -6.93 -8.89
N ILE A 319 -5.05 -7.32 -9.36
CA ILE A 319 -3.96 -6.37 -9.62
C ILE A 319 -4.25 -5.52 -10.85
N ASP A 320 -4.81 -6.15 -11.89
CA ASP A 320 -5.17 -5.50 -13.16
C ASP A 320 -6.70 -5.51 -13.35
N SER A 321 -7.27 -4.33 -13.60
CA SER A 321 -8.72 -4.12 -13.76
C SER A 321 -9.36 -4.83 -14.97
N CYS A 322 -8.56 -5.39 -15.87
CA CYS A 322 -9.02 -6.10 -17.07
C CYS A 322 -8.76 -7.61 -17.02
N SER A 323 -8.27 -8.16 -15.89
CA SER A 323 -7.69 -9.51 -15.85
C SER A 323 -8.65 -10.62 -15.42
N CYS A 324 -9.91 -10.32 -15.08
CA CYS A 324 -10.82 -11.29 -14.48
C CYS A 324 -12.19 -11.34 -15.19
N SER A 325 -12.67 -12.54 -15.49
CA SER A 325 -13.97 -12.78 -16.14
C SER A 325 -14.69 -14.00 -15.57
N VAL A 326 -16.02 -14.06 -15.70
CA VAL A 326 -16.82 -15.20 -15.24
C VAL A 326 -16.40 -16.48 -15.95
N GLY A 327 -16.28 -17.57 -15.20
CA GLY A 327 -15.87 -18.88 -15.69
C GLY A 327 -14.36 -19.09 -15.75
N MET A 328 -13.56 -18.04 -15.54
CA MET A 328 -12.10 -18.11 -15.53
C MET A 328 -11.59 -19.06 -14.45
N LEU A 329 -10.68 -19.95 -14.83
CA LEU A 329 -10.02 -20.88 -13.93
C LEU A 329 -8.80 -20.22 -13.28
N LEU A 330 -8.76 -20.31 -11.96
CA LEU A 330 -7.72 -19.77 -11.10
C LEU A 330 -7.18 -20.88 -10.19
N TRP A 331 -6.04 -20.63 -9.56
CA TRP A 331 -5.58 -21.45 -8.46
C TRP A 331 -4.85 -20.65 -7.40
N VAL A 332 -4.85 -21.22 -6.20
CA VAL A 332 -4.18 -20.70 -5.01
C VAL A 332 -3.40 -21.85 -4.40
N ASN A 333 -2.19 -21.56 -3.93
CA ASN A 333 -1.42 -22.54 -3.14
C ASN A 333 -1.80 -22.40 -1.67
N ILE A 334 -2.41 -23.44 -1.11
CA ILE A 334 -2.85 -23.48 0.29
C ILE A 334 -2.20 -24.70 0.94
N GLU A 335 -1.36 -24.47 1.96
CA GLU A 335 -0.59 -25.51 2.65
C GLU A 335 0.26 -26.42 1.73
N GLY A 336 0.73 -25.89 0.60
CA GLY A 336 1.52 -26.64 -0.38
C GLY A 336 0.69 -27.31 -1.48
N GLU A 337 -0.63 -27.32 -1.36
CA GLU A 337 -1.54 -27.89 -2.35
C GLU A 337 -2.07 -26.83 -3.32
N ARG A 338 -2.10 -27.17 -4.61
CA ARG A 338 -2.68 -26.31 -5.64
C ARG A 338 -4.19 -26.53 -5.69
N VAL A 339 -4.95 -25.58 -5.14
CA VAL A 339 -6.41 -25.61 -5.10
C VAL A 339 -6.97 -24.78 -6.26
N PHE A 340 -7.80 -25.38 -7.09
CA PHE A 340 -8.44 -24.73 -8.24
C PHE A 340 -9.75 -24.06 -7.84
N TYR A 341 -10.01 -22.90 -8.44
CA TYR A 341 -11.21 -22.08 -8.24
C TYR A 341 -11.72 -21.57 -9.58
N GLN A 342 -13.04 -21.34 -9.68
CA GLN A 342 -13.66 -20.74 -10.85
C GLN A 342 -14.37 -19.44 -10.49
N VAL A 343 -14.07 -18.37 -11.21
CA VAL A 343 -14.69 -17.06 -10.99
C VAL A 343 -16.18 -17.12 -11.30
N THR A 344 -17.01 -16.65 -10.36
CA THR A 344 -18.46 -16.60 -10.49
C THR A 344 -19.02 -15.19 -10.48
N ALA A 345 -18.31 -14.21 -9.91
CA ALA A 345 -18.76 -12.83 -9.84
C ALA A 345 -17.59 -11.85 -9.72
N GLY A 346 -17.84 -10.58 -10.04
CA GLY A 346 -16.92 -9.46 -9.83
C GLY A 346 -17.67 -8.23 -9.34
N GLU A 347 -17.06 -7.49 -8.43
CA GLU A 347 -17.61 -6.28 -7.78
C GLU A 347 -16.56 -5.16 -7.88
N THR A 348 -16.98 -3.95 -8.21
CA THR A 348 -16.14 -2.76 -8.02
C THR A 348 -16.39 -2.19 -6.64
N ASN A 349 -15.35 -1.86 -5.91
CA ASN A 349 -15.42 -1.29 -4.57
C ASN A 349 -14.61 0.01 -4.51
N GLU A 350 -14.88 0.81 -3.49
CA GLU A 350 -14.20 2.09 -3.27
C GLU A 350 -13.88 2.24 -1.79
N GLU A 351 -12.60 2.42 -1.47
CA GLU A 351 -12.20 2.88 -0.14
C GLU A 351 -12.19 4.41 -0.09
N SER A 352 -12.90 4.95 0.89
CA SER A 352 -12.97 6.40 1.13
C SER A 352 -12.03 6.76 2.27
N PHE A 353 -10.87 7.32 1.93
CA PHE A 353 -10.02 8.01 2.89
C PHE A 353 -10.38 9.50 2.90
N SER A 354 -9.98 10.22 3.96
CA SER A 354 -10.44 11.58 4.32
C SER A 354 -10.42 12.65 3.23
N SER A 355 -9.68 12.45 2.14
CA SER A 355 -9.67 13.33 0.96
C SER A 355 -9.69 12.61 -0.39
N ASP A 356 -9.22 11.35 -0.46
CA ASP A 356 -8.98 10.62 -1.71
C ASP A 356 -9.69 9.27 -1.72
N LYS A 357 -10.25 8.93 -2.89
CA LYS A 357 -11.01 7.71 -3.14
C LYS A 357 -10.18 6.73 -3.94
N HIS A 358 -10.03 5.50 -3.45
CA HIS A 358 -9.34 4.44 -4.16
C HIS A 358 -10.36 3.39 -4.63
N GLY A 359 -10.55 3.33 -5.94
CA GLY A 359 -11.38 2.30 -6.58
C GLY A 359 -10.56 1.05 -6.88
N TYR A 360 -11.09 -0.10 -6.51
CA TYR A 360 -10.48 -1.41 -6.78
C TYR A 360 -11.56 -2.44 -7.14
N GLN A 361 -11.14 -3.60 -7.63
CA GLN A 361 -12.05 -4.66 -8.04
C GLN A 361 -11.84 -5.89 -7.18
N ILE A 362 -12.94 -6.49 -6.71
CA ILE A 362 -12.95 -7.76 -6.00
C ILE A 362 -13.64 -8.78 -6.87
N ALA A 363 -12.99 -9.91 -7.11
CA ALA A 363 -13.60 -11.07 -7.74
C ALA A 363 -13.91 -12.14 -6.70
N SER A 364 -15.00 -12.86 -6.93
CA SER A 364 -15.40 -14.04 -6.14
C SER A 364 -15.29 -15.30 -6.98
N ALA A 365 -14.67 -16.33 -6.42
CA ALA A 365 -14.48 -17.61 -7.09
C ALA A 365 -14.86 -18.79 -6.19
N VAL A 366 -15.54 -19.78 -6.76
CA VAL A 366 -15.99 -21.01 -6.08
C VAL A 366 -14.91 -22.07 -6.24
N GLN A 367 -14.66 -22.83 -5.17
CA GLN A 367 -13.69 -23.91 -5.17
C GLN A 367 -14.11 -25.03 -6.12
N CYS A 368 -13.24 -25.37 -7.07
CA CYS A 368 -13.38 -26.58 -7.88
C CYS A 368 -12.75 -27.77 -7.15
N GLY A 369 -11.58 -27.58 -6.52
CA GLY A 369 -10.91 -28.59 -5.71
C GLY A 369 -9.41 -28.75 -6.01
N VAL A 370 -8.77 -29.70 -5.33
CA VAL A 370 -7.42 -30.18 -5.62
C VAL A 370 -7.52 -31.33 -6.61
N PHE A 371 -6.68 -31.29 -7.64
CA PHE A 371 -6.67 -32.32 -8.67
C PHE A 371 -5.97 -33.59 -8.20
N ASN A 372 -6.69 -34.70 -8.26
CA ASN A 372 -6.20 -36.05 -8.08
C ASN A 372 -6.36 -36.84 -9.40
N ALA A 373 -5.32 -37.54 -9.83
CA ALA A 373 -5.36 -38.26 -11.11
C ALA A 373 -6.38 -39.41 -11.16
N LYS A 374 -6.82 -39.93 -10.01
CA LYS A 374 -7.81 -41.02 -9.91
C LYS A 374 -9.22 -40.51 -9.62
N GLU A 375 -9.33 -39.52 -8.73
CA GLU A 375 -10.63 -39.05 -8.21
C GLU A 375 -11.10 -37.76 -8.88
N GLY A 376 -10.27 -37.13 -9.72
CA GLY A 376 -10.54 -35.82 -10.30
C GLY A 376 -10.38 -34.71 -9.26
N LEU A 377 -11.22 -33.68 -9.37
CA LEU A 377 -11.18 -32.53 -8.47
C LEU A 377 -11.90 -32.86 -7.16
N THR A 378 -11.15 -32.85 -6.05
CA THR A 378 -11.65 -33.16 -4.71
C THR A 378 -11.66 -31.91 -3.82
N LYS A 379 -12.63 -31.80 -2.91
CA LYS A 379 -12.73 -30.62 -2.04
C LYS A 379 -11.55 -30.54 -1.08
N PHE A 380 -10.96 -29.35 -0.99
CA PHE A 380 -9.96 -28.96 -0.02
C PHE A 380 -10.63 -28.24 1.16
N ASN A 381 -10.26 -28.64 2.37
CA ASN A 381 -11.00 -28.29 3.59
C ASN A 381 -10.37 -27.14 4.39
N TRP A 382 -9.27 -26.56 3.93
CA TRP A 382 -8.57 -25.49 4.63
C TRP A 382 -8.88 -24.11 4.08
N LEU A 383 -8.91 -23.13 4.97
CA LEU A 383 -9.14 -21.73 4.64
C LEU A 383 -7.83 -21.11 4.12
N PRO A 384 -7.84 -20.38 2.99
CA PRO A 384 -6.66 -19.62 2.57
C PRO A 384 -6.33 -18.50 3.56
N ALA A 385 -5.06 -18.22 3.75
CA ALA A 385 -4.62 -17.06 4.51
C ALA A 385 -4.96 -15.75 3.76
N MET A 386 -5.13 -14.65 4.49
CA MET A 386 -5.19 -13.31 3.90
C MET A 386 -3.97 -13.07 3.02
N ASN A 387 -4.08 -12.22 2.01
CA ASN A 387 -3.01 -11.82 1.11
C ASN A 387 -2.34 -12.97 0.33
N THR A 388 -2.90 -14.19 0.37
CA THR A 388 -2.35 -15.32 -0.40
C THR A 388 -2.45 -15.00 -1.90
N PRO A 389 -1.36 -15.14 -2.67
CA PRO A 389 -1.37 -14.86 -4.11
C PRO A 389 -2.33 -15.77 -4.89
N VAL A 390 -3.04 -15.18 -5.85
CA VAL A 390 -3.99 -15.87 -6.75
C VAL A 390 -3.43 -15.85 -8.16
N PHE A 391 -3.46 -17.00 -8.83
CA PHE A 391 -2.85 -17.18 -10.15
C PHE A 391 -3.84 -17.65 -11.20
N SER A 392 -3.55 -17.32 -12.45
CA SER A 392 -4.16 -17.87 -13.65
C SER A 392 -3.09 -18.44 -14.58
N SER A 393 -3.53 -19.06 -15.68
CA SER A 393 -2.62 -19.44 -16.76
C SER A 393 -2.07 -18.20 -17.47
N GLU A 394 -0.80 -18.24 -17.86
CA GLU A 394 -0.23 -17.23 -18.76
C GLU A 394 -0.90 -17.26 -20.14
N PRO A 395 -0.94 -16.11 -20.85
CA PRO A 395 -1.44 -16.07 -22.23
C PRO A 395 -0.72 -17.08 -23.13
N GLY A 396 -1.49 -17.88 -23.87
CA GLY A 396 -0.96 -18.92 -24.76
C GLY A 396 -0.74 -20.29 -24.09
N HIS A 397 -0.83 -20.37 -22.76
CA HIS A 397 -0.83 -21.62 -22.01
C HIS A 397 -2.24 -22.00 -21.57
N ILE A 398 -2.56 -23.28 -21.64
CA ILE A 398 -3.88 -23.81 -21.26
C ILE A 398 -3.68 -24.88 -20.20
N VAL A 399 -4.49 -24.81 -19.13
CA VAL A 399 -4.48 -25.83 -18.08
C VAL A 399 -5.12 -27.11 -18.61
N GLU A 400 -4.37 -28.21 -18.56
CA GLU A 400 -4.83 -29.53 -18.99
C GLU A 400 -4.81 -30.50 -17.80
N LEU A 401 -5.99 -30.95 -17.38
CA LEU A 401 -6.15 -31.93 -16.32
C LEU A 401 -7.20 -32.94 -16.78
N ASN A 402 -6.90 -34.23 -16.64
CA ASN A 402 -7.86 -35.28 -16.98
C ASN A 402 -7.71 -36.45 -16.01
N ALA A 403 -8.81 -36.78 -15.33
CA ALA A 403 -8.95 -37.97 -14.50
C ALA A 403 -10.02 -38.94 -15.04
N LEU A 404 -10.63 -38.61 -16.18
CA LEU A 404 -11.70 -39.41 -16.77
C LEU A 404 -11.14 -40.61 -17.53
N ASN A 405 -11.81 -41.75 -17.39
CA ASN A 405 -11.57 -42.93 -18.19
C ASN A 405 -12.14 -42.77 -19.60
N LYS A 406 -11.71 -43.64 -20.52
CA LYS A 406 -12.13 -43.59 -21.93
C LYS A 406 -13.64 -43.75 -22.12
N ASP A 407 -14.28 -44.50 -21.22
CA ASP A 407 -15.70 -44.83 -21.28
C ASP A 407 -16.55 -43.93 -20.36
N ASP A 408 -15.96 -42.95 -19.68
CA ASP A 408 -16.71 -42.01 -18.86
C ASP A 408 -17.52 -41.02 -19.72
N PHE A 409 -18.62 -40.55 -19.17
CA PHE A 409 -19.39 -39.47 -19.78
C PHE A 409 -18.71 -38.13 -19.52
N VAL A 410 -18.33 -37.42 -20.58
CA VAL A 410 -17.78 -36.07 -20.50
C VAL A 410 -18.94 -35.08 -20.55
N LEU A 411 -19.21 -34.42 -19.42
CA LEU A 411 -20.22 -33.36 -19.34
C LEU A 411 -19.77 -32.09 -20.08
N GLY A 412 -18.46 -31.80 -20.05
CA GLY A 412 -17.88 -30.65 -20.72
C GLY A 412 -16.49 -30.32 -20.21
N HIS A 413 -16.03 -29.11 -20.50
CA HIS A 413 -14.75 -28.58 -20.03
C HIS A 413 -14.95 -27.29 -19.23
N ILE A 414 -14.10 -27.05 -18.24
CA ILE A 414 -14.04 -25.73 -17.59
C ILE A 414 -13.62 -24.69 -18.65
N PRO A 415 -14.36 -23.56 -18.81
CA PRO A 415 -14.05 -22.51 -19.77
C PRO A 415 -12.58 -22.06 -19.73
N GLY A 416 -11.98 -21.88 -20.92
CA GLY A 416 -10.57 -21.45 -21.03
C GLY A 416 -9.54 -22.52 -20.63
N SER A 417 -9.95 -23.77 -20.43
CA SER A 417 -9.08 -24.89 -20.06
C SER A 417 -9.41 -26.16 -20.84
N LYS A 418 -8.56 -27.19 -20.72
CA LYS A 418 -8.88 -28.57 -21.13
C LYS A 418 -9.20 -29.46 -19.93
N VAL A 419 -9.60 -28.88 -18.80
CA VAL A 419 -10.02 -29.64 -17.63
C VAL A 419 -11.39 -30.25 -17.92
N ALA A 420 -11.41 -31.57 -18.15
CA ALA A 420 -12.64 -32.30 -18.43
C ALA A 420 -13.44 -32.56 -17.15
N ILE A 421 -14.74 -32.29 -17.20
CA ILE A 421 -15.69 -32.57 -16.12
C ILE A 421 -16.61 -33.68 -16.60
N GLY A 422 -16.79 -34.69 -15.77
CA GLY A 422 -17.53 -35.89 -16.14
C GLY A 422 -17.36 -37.00 -15.10
N GLY A 423 -17.73 -38.21 -15.49
CA GLY A 423 -17.52 -39.40 -14.67
C GLY A 423 -18.30 -40.60 -15.20
N ASN A 424 -18.30 -41.67 -14.42
CA ASN A 424 -19.00 -42.90 -14.76
C ASN A 424 -20.51 -42.74 -14.55
N TYR A 425 -21.20 -42.27 -15.58
CA TYR A 425 -22.66 -42.16 -15.58
C TYR A 425 -23.35 -43.53 -15.60
N ILE A 426 -22.71 -44.53 -16.20
CA ILE A 426 -23.26 -45.88 -16.34
C ILE A 426 -23.40 -46.56 -14.99
N GLU A 427 -22.40 -46.52 -14.11
CA GLU A 427 -22.57 -47.06 -12.75
C GLU A 427 -23.63 -46.30 -11.94
N GLY A 428 -23.80 -45.01 -12.26
CA GLY A 428 -24.75 -44.12 -11.59
C GLY A 428 -26.18 -44.11 -12.14
N TYR A 429 -26.53 -44.93 -13.14
CA TYR A 429 -27.83 -44.79 -13.83
C TYR A 429 -29.05 -45.00 -12.90
N ASN A 430 -28.86 -45.70 -11.78
CA ASN A 430 -29.90 -45.91 -10.76
C ASN A 430 -30.19 -44.65 -9.93
N TYR A 431 -29.30 -43.65 -9.96
CA TYR A 431 -29.54 -42.36 -9.33
C TYR A 431 -30.37 -41.47 -10.26
N HIS A 432 -31.46 -40.93 -9.74
CA HIS A 432 -32.32 -40.02 -10.50
C HIS A 432 -31.53 -38.76 -10.90
N THR A 433 -31.55 -38.45 -12.20
CA THR A 433 -30.88 -37.27 -12.77
C THR A 433 -31.92 -36.28 -13.28
N ALA A 434 -31.77 -35.01 -12.91
CA ALA A 434 -32.62 -33.91 -13.39
C ALA A 434 -31.78 -32.86 -14.12
N ILE A 435 -32.14 -32.55 -15.37
CA ILE A 435 -31.51 -31.50 -16.18
C ILE A 435 -32.42 -30.26 -16.15
N LEU A 436 -31.97 -29.20 -15.48
CA LEU A 436 -32.73 -27.97 -15.26
C LEU A 436 -32.06 -26.78 -15.96
N GLY A 437 -32.85 -25.77 -16.33
CA GLY A 437 -32.35 -24.56 -17.00
C GLY A 437 -33.43 -23.81 -17.76
N VAL A 438 -33.17 -22.54 -18.09
CA VAL A 438 -34.09 -21.69 -18.88
C VAL A 438 -34.17 -22.14 -20.34
N THR A 439 -35.14 -21.65 -21.11
CA THR A 439 -35.24 -21.95 -22.55
C THR A 439 -33.97 -21.53 -23.28
N GLY A 440 -33.46 -22.37 -24.19
CA GLY A 440 -32.23 -22.09 -24.95
C GLY A 440 -30.91 -22.39 -24.21
N SER A 441 -30.93 -22.85 -22.96
CA SER A 441 -29.72 -23.20 -22.18
C SER A 441 -29.03 -24.51 -22.57
N GLY A 442 -29.51 -25.21 -23.61
CA GLY A 442 -28.91 -26.47 -24.07
C GLY A 442 -29.40 -27.73 -23.34
N LYS A 443 -30.46 -27.67 -22.52
CA LYS A 443 -31.04 -28.85 -21.82
C LYS A 443 -31.24 -30.05 -22.75
N THR A 444 -31.85 -29.83 -23.91
CA THR A 444 -32.15 -30.89 -24.88
C THR A 444 -30.88 -31.46 -25.51
N GLU A 445 -29.86 -30.63 -25.74
CA GLU A 445 -28.56 -31.09 -26.27
C GLU A 445 -27.87 -32.02 -25.29
N LEU A 446 -27.78 -31.60 -24.03
CA LEU A 446 -27.19 -32.42 -22.97
C LEU A 446 -27.97 -33.74 -22.77
N ALA A 447 -29.30 -33.68 -22.83
CA ALA A 447 -30.13 -34.88 -22.77
C ALA A 447 -29.81 -35.84 -23.92
N PHE A 448 -29.62 -35.33 -25.15
CA PHE A 448 -29.23 -36.17 -26.27
C PHE A 448 -27.85 -36.80 -26.08
N ASP A 449 -26.86 -36.05 -25.63
CA ASP A 449 -25.53 -36.62 -25.37
C ASP A 449 -25.57 -37.74 -24.34
N LEU A 450 -26.39 -37.57 -23.31
CA LEU A 450 -26.60 -38.57 -22.26
C LEU A 450 -27.33 -39.83 -22.77
N ILE A 451 -28.36 -39.65 -23.60
CA ILE A 451 -29.07 -40.75 -24.27
C ILE A 451 -28.09 -41.51 -25.15
N ARG A 452 -27.30 -40.81 -25.98
CA ARG A 452 -26.33 -41.44 -26.87
C ARG A 452 -25.30 -42.25 -26.09
N HIS A 453 -24.78 -41.69 -25.00
CA HIS A 453 -23.83 -42.38 -24.12
C HIS A 453 -24.43 -43.63 -23.47
N SER A 454 -25.68 -43.55 -23.00
CA SER A 454 -26.39 -44.67 -22.37
C SER A 454 -26.65 -45.81 -23.36
N VAL A 455 -27.16 -45.49 -24.56
CA VAL A 455 -27.45 -46.48 -25.61
C VAL A 455 -26.18 -47.17 -26.09
N LYS A 456 -25.09 -46.40 -26.28
CA LYS A 456 -23.77 -46.96 -26.65
C LYS A 456 -23.25 -47.96 -25.62
N SER A 457 -23.61 -47.78 -24.36
CA SER A 457 -23.25 -48.66 -23.24
C SER A 457 -24.23 -49.82 -23.02
N GLY A 458 -25.18 -50.02 -23.94
CA GLY A 458 -26.15 -51.12 -23.90
C GLY A 458 -27.38 -50.87 -23.02
N ILE A 459 -27.56 -49.64 -22.51
CA ILE A 459 -28.73 -49.27 -21.71
C ILE A 459 -29.91 -48.94 -22.64
N LYS A 460 -31.08 -49.52 -22.36
CA LYS A 460 -32.33 -49.14 -23.03
C LYS A 460 -32.86 -47.84 -22.44
N VAL A 461 -33.12 -46.86 -23.30
CA VAL A 461 -33.66 -45.57 -22.90
C VAL A 461 -35.08 -45.41 -23.45
N VAL A 462 -36.03 -45.06 -22.58
CA VAL A 462 -37.40 -44.73 -22.96
C VAL A 462 -37.58 -43.22 -22.83
N CYS A 463 -37.92 -42.56 -23.93
CA CYS A 463 -38.10 -41.12 -23.97
C CYS A 463 -39.58 -40.76 -24.09
N ILE A 464 -40.08 -39.95 -23.14
CA ILE A 464 -41.40 -39.33 -23.26
C ILE A 464 -41.21 -37.95 -23.91
N ASP A 465 -41.36 -37.89 -25.23
CA ASP A 465 -41.08 -36.67 -26.00
C ASP A 465 -42.33 -35.81 -26.21
N LEU A 466 -42.52 -34.84 -25.31
CA LEU A 466 -43.59 -33.84 -25.41
C LEU A 466 -43.42 -32.88 -26.59
N THR A 467 -42.20 -32.76 -27.15
CA THR A 467 -41.85 -31.78 -28.18
C THR A 467 -41.88 -32.34 -29.60
N LYS A 468 -41.96 -33.67 -29.74
CA LYS A 468 -41.83 -34.41 -31.02
C LYS A 468 -40.54 -34.09 -31.78
N GLN A 469 -39.45 -33.82 -31.07
CA GLN A 469 -38.14 -33.51 -31.65
C GLN A 469 -37.15 -34.68 -31.57
N TYR A 470 -37.36 -35.63 -30.66
CA TYR A 470 -36.38 -36.66 -30.32
C TYR A 470 -36.22 -37.68 -31.45
N GLU A 471 -37.32 -38.18 -32.01
CA GLU A 471 -37.30 -39.19 -33.08
C GLU A 471 -36.42 -38.72 -34.27
N LYS A 472 -36.64 -37.49 -34.74
CA LYS A 472 -35.88 -36.92 -35.84
C LYS A 472 -34.40 -36.70 -35.47
N ARG A 473 -34.13 -36.18 -34.27
CA ARG A 473 -32.78 -35.77 -33.83
C ARG A 473 -31.90 -36.91 -33.33
N LEU A 474 -32.50 -38.04 -32.97
CA LEU A 474 -31.84 -39.29 -32.60
C LEU A 474 -32.02 -40.36 -33.69
N SER A 475 -32.37 -39.98 -34.92
CA SER A 475 -32.58 -40.92 -36.03
C SER A 475 -31.34 -41.78 -36.32
N ASP A 476 -30.14 -41.28 -35.99
CA ASP A 476 -28.88 -42.02 -36.01
C ASP A 476 -28.87 -43.26 -35.11
N MET A 477 -29.77 -43.32 -34.11
CA MET A 477 -29.88 -44.42 -33.16
C MET A 477 -31.05 -45.37 -33.42
N ASN A 478 -31.76 -45.21 -34.55
CA ASN A 478 -32.93 -46.01 -34.92
C ASN A 478 -33.99 -46.11 -33.79
N PRO A 479 -34.54 -44.98 -33.31
CA PRO A 479 -35.53 -45.00 -32.25
C PRO A 479 -36.78 -45.75 -32.68
N THR A 480 -37.36 -46.52 -31.76
CA THR A 480 -38.64 -47.21 -31.99
C THR A 480 -39.77 -46.35 -31.44
N ASP A 481 -40.73 -45.99 -32.28
CA ASP A 481 -41.94 -45.30 -31.81
C ASP A 481 -42.81 -46.29 -31.02
N LEU A 482 -43.01 -46.00 -29.74
CA LEU A 482 -43.87 -46.76 -28.83
C LEU A 482 -45.21 -46.06 -28.60
N SER A 483 -45.51 -45.03 -29.40
CA SER A 483 -46.79 -44.32 -29.32
C SER A 483 -47.94 -45.28 -29.62
N ILE A 484 -48.97 -45.20 -28.79
CA ILE A 484 -50.22 -45.92 -29.02
C ILE A 484 -51.03 -45.24 -30.12
N ASP A 485 -51.86 -46.03 -30.79
CA ASP A 485 -52.86 -45.56 -31.74
C ASP A 485 -53.72 -44.44 -31.11
N THR A 486 -54.03 -43.40 -31.88
CA THR A 486 -54.85 -42.26 -31.44
C THR A 486 -56.22 -42.69 -30.91
N LYS A 487 -56.83 -43.73 -31.47
CA LYS A 487 -58.11 -44.27 -31.02
C LYS A 487 -57.96 -44.96 -29.66
N LEU A 488 -56.91 -45.76 -29.47
CA LEU A 488 -56.58 -46.37 -28.18
C LEU A 488 -56.23 -45.32 -27.12
N ALA A 489 -55.50 -44.26 -27.49
CA ALA A 489 -55.18 -43.15 -26.60
C ALA A 489 -56.44 -42.41 -26.10
N GLN A 490 -57.39 -42.17 -27.01
CA GLN A 490 -58.67 -41.55 -26.67
C GLN A 490 -59.49 -42.43 -25.73
N ASP A 491 -59.60 -43.73 -26.02
CA ASP A 491 -60.30 -44.70 -25.16
C ASP A 491 -59.68 -44.78 -23.76
N LEU A 492 -58.34 -44.78 -23.65
CA LEU A 492 -57.63 -44.74 -22.36
C LEU A 492 -57.89 -43.44 -21.60
N SER A 493 -57.88 -42.29 -22.28
CA SER A 493 -58.18 -40.99 -21.67
C SER A 493 -59.60 -40.94 -21.14
N ASP A 494 -60.57 -41.41 -21.92
CA ASP A 494 -61.99 -41.44 -21.53
C ASP A 494 -62.21 -42.38 -20.33
N LYS A 495 -61.51 -43.53 -20.30
CA LYS A 495 -61.53 -44.47 -19.17
C LYS A 495 -60.90 -43.88 -17.91
N LEU A 496 -59.72 -43.25 -18.01
CA LEU A 496 -59.07 -42.59 -16.86
C LEU A 496 -59.94 -41.46 -16.32
N PHE A 497 -60.53 -40.64 -17.19
CA PHE A 497 -61.45 -39.58 -16.80
C PHE A 497 -62.71 -40.15 -16.12
N ALA A 498 -63.26 -41.26 -16.60
CA ALA A 498 -64.39 -41.94 -15.97
C ALA A 498 -64.03 -42.55 -14.60
N VAL A 499 -62.77 -42.93 -14.36
CA VAL A 499 -62.29 -43.34 -13.03
C VAL A 499 -62.13 -42.13 -12.10
N GLU A 500 -61.57 -41.01 -12.58
CA GLU A 500 -61.38 -39.80 -11.77
C GLU A 500 -62.68 -39.04 -11.46
N THR A 501 -63.64 -39.04 -12.39
CA THR A 501 -64.90 -38.27 -12.27
C THR A 501 -66.15 -39.14 -12.07
N GLY A 502 -66.03 -40.45 -12.24
CA GLY A 502 -67.14 -41.38 -12.09
C GLY A 502 -67.34 -41.89 -10.67
N LYS A 503 -68.34 -42.76 -10.53
CA LYS A 503 -68.75 -43.41 -9.28
C LYS A 503 -67.78 -44.51 -8.80
N TYR A 504 -66.72 -44.80 -9.54
CA TYR A 504 -65.76 -45.88 -9.28
C TYR A 504 -64.69 -45.44 -8.28
N GLY A 505 -65.09 -45.32 -7.01
CA GLY A 505 -64.14 -45.33 -5.90
C GLY A 505 -63.63 -46.76 -5.65
N ALA A 506 -62.52 -46.89 -4.91
CA ALA A 506 -61.80 -48.14 -4.61
C ALA A 506 -62.64 -49.37 -4.17
N GLY A 507 -63.93 -49.19 -3.82
CA GLY A 507 -64.86 -50.29 -3.52
C GLY A 507 -65.39 -51.03 -4.75
N ASP A 508 -65.65 -50.35 -5.87
CA ASP A 508 -66.17 -50.99 -7.08
C ASP A 508 -65.08 -51.72 -7.88
N GLU A 509 -63.82 -51.29 -7.69
CA GLU A 509 -62.62 -51.90 -8.29
C GLU A 509 -62.34 -53.31 -7.70
N LYS A 510 -62.56 -53.50 -6.39
CA LYS A 510 -62.49 -54.81 -5.72
C LYS A 510 -63.52 -55.80 -6.24
N ASN A 511 -64.77 -55.35 -6.42
CA ASN A 511 -65.85 -56.20 -6.92
C ASN A 511 -65.65 -56.64 -8.38
N ALA A 512 -64.98 -55.83 -9.21
CA ALA A 512 -64.71 -56.16 -10.60
C ALA A 512 -63.48 -57.07 -10.79
N LEU A 513 -62.49 -56.99 -9.89
CA LEU A 513 -61.26 -57.79 -9.94
C LEU A 513 -61.40 -59.18 -9.29
N GLY A 514 -62.51 -59.47 -8.62
CA GLY A 514 -62.78 -60.78 -8.04
C GLY A 514 -61.87 -61.14 -6.85
N GLU A 515 -61.46 -60.14 -6.06
CA GLU A 515 -60.80 -60.31 -4.76
C GLU A 515 -61.71 -59.96 -3.57
#